data_AF-A0A817HR27-F1
#
_entry.id   AF-A0A817HR27-F1
#
_cell.length_a   1.000
_cell.length_b   1.000
_cell.length_c   1.000
_cell.angle_alpha   90.00
_cell.angle_beta   90.00
_cell.angle_gamma   90.00
#
_symmetry.space_group_name_H-M   'P 1'
#
loop_
_entity.id
_entity.type
_entity.pdbx_description
1 polymer ?
#
loop_
_entity_poly.entity_id
_entity_poly.type
_entity_poly.pdbx_seq_one_letter_code
_entity_poly.pdbx_strand_id
1 'polypeptide(L)'
;MVQNQICIGIFIMFICKRLLWVIKDNGEPWSGEYFRDIILTQNVILFLNDEENVIDPNEATFAHDKTACNSPDLNVPKRIGSIIKDEVEKKMLSETGDNRYREDILKVHLTNVLTNLETDTDLFETLVRSYPSRLRAVKNVNGPHTHY
;
A
#
# COMPACT_ATOMS: atom_id res chain seq x y z
N MET A 1 0.02 -8.67 -30.53
CA MET A 1 -0.12 -7.41 -29.76
C MET A 1 -0.78 -7.76 -28.44
N VAL A 2 -0.12 -7.54 -27.31
CA VAL A 2 -0.75 -7.73 -25.99
C VAL A 2 -1.81 -6.63 -25.86
N GLN A 3 -3.09 -7.02 -25.84
CA GLN A 3 -4.20 -6.10 -25.57
C GLN A 3 -3.97 -5.42 -24.22
N ASN A 4 -4.25 -4.11 -24.18
CA ASN A 4 -4.14 -3.20 -23.04
C ASN A 4 -4.08 -3.91 -21.68
N GLN A 5 -2.91 -3.89 -21.04
CA GLN A 5 -2.81 -4.26 -19.63
C GLN A 5 -3.68 -3.30 -18.83
N ILE A 6 -4.73 -3.84 -18.21
CA ILE A 6 -5.53 -3.12 -17.23
C ILE A 6 -4.59 -2.79 -16.06
N CYS A 7 -4.38 -1.50 -15.83
CA CYS A 7 -3.59 -1.00 -14.71
C CYS A 7 -4.54 -0.29 -13.74
N ILE A 8 -4.55 -0.71 -12.48
CA ILE A 8 -5.31 -0.04 -11.42
C ILE A 8 -4.31 0.66 -10.50
N GLY A 9 -4.47 1.96 -10.34
CA GLY A 9 -3.69 2.73 -9.39
C GLY A 9 -4.27 2.59 -7.98
N ILE A 10 -3.40 2.37 -6.99
CA ILE A 10 -3.79 2.38 -5.58
C ILE A 10 -2.91 3.34 -4.79
N PHE A 11 -3.52 4.09 -3.89
CA PHE A 11 -2.84 4.76 -2.79
C PHE A 11 -3.09 3.95 -1.52
N ILE A 12 -2.04 3.75 -0.71
CA ILE A 12 -2.11 3.03 0.55
C ILE A 12 -1.36 3.78 1.64
N MET A 13 -1.94 3.81 2.82
CA MET A 13 -1.35 4.34 4.04
C MET A 13 -1.82 3.49 5.21
N PHE A 14 -0.95 3.07 6.10
CA PHE A 14 -1.36 2.26 7.24
C PHE A 14 -0.66 2.71 8.51
N ILE A 15 -1.30 2.40 9.62
CA ILE A 15 -0.77 2.50 10.97
C ILE A 15 -0.84 1.11 11.61
N CYS A 16 -0.31 0.93 12.82
CA CYS A 16 -0.37 -0.36 13.51
C CYS A 16 -1.80 -0.89 13.70
N LYS A 17 -2.81 -0.02 13.71
CA LYS A 17 -4.22 -0.37 13.93
C LYS A 17 -5.02 -0.61 12.64
N ARG A 18 -4.76 0.15 11.56
CA ARG A 18 -5.60 0.09 10.36
C ARG A 18 -4.91 0.56 9.09
N LEU A 19 -5.46 0.14 7.95
CA LEU A 19 -5.06 0.54 6.59
C LEU A 19 -6.10 1.46 5.95
N LEU A 20 -5.65 2.63 5.50
CA LEU A 20 -6.33 3.48 4.53
C LEU A 20 -5.91 3.08 3.12
N TRP A 21 -6.87 3.04 2.22
CA TRP A 21 -6.61 2.82 0.81
C TRP A 21 -7.55 3.65 -0.07
N VAL A 22 -7.06 4.05 -1.24
CA VAL A 22 -7.87 4.71 -2.29
C VAL A 22 -7.57 4.02 -3.61
N ILE A 23 -8.60 3.46 -4.24
CA ILE A 23 -8.51 2.93 -5.60
C ILE A 23 -8.78 4.08 -6.56
N LYS A 24 -7.88 4.27 -7.52
CA LYS A 24 -8.04 5.26 -8.56
C LYS A 24 -8.58 4.60 -9.83
N ASP A 25 -9.68 5.12 -10.34
CA ASP A 25 -10.28 4.64 -11.57
C ASP A 25 -9.43 4.94 -12.82
N ASN A 26 -9.66 4.11 -13.83
CA ASN A 26 -8.89 4.10 -15.06
C ASN A 26 -9.10 5.40 -15.86
N GLY A 27 -8.00 5.95 -16.39
CA GLY A 27 -8.02 7.11 -17.30
C GLY A 27 -7.77 8.47 -16.66
N GLU A 28 -7.94 8.63 -15.34
CA GLU A 28 -7.56 9.89 -14.69
C GLU A 28 -6.02 10.03 -14.59
N PRO A 29 -5.44 11.22 -14.71
CA PRO A 29 -4.03 11.41 -14.40
C PRO A 29 -3.81 11.42 -12.88
N TRP A 30 -2.66 10.93 -12.40
CA TRP A 30 -2.17 11.25 -11.06
C TRP A 30 -1.71 12.72 -11.03
N SER A 31 -2.66 13.65 -11.02
CA SER A 31 -2.35 15.08 -10.94
C SER A 31 -2.06 15.49 -9.50
N GLY A 32 -1.34 16.60 -9.33
CA GLY A 32 -1.16 17.21 -8.01
C GLY A 32 -2.50 17.63 -7.38
N GLU A 33 -3.49 17.96 -8.21
CA GLU A 33 -4.86 18.25 -7.77
C GLU A 33 -5.55 17.00 -7.22
N TYR A 34 -5.53 15.88 -7.94
CA TYR A 34 -6.08 14.61 -7.46
C TYR A 34 -5.42 14.19 -6.13
N PHE A 35 -4.10 14.31 -6.04
CA PHE A 35 -3.39 14.00 -4.81
C PHE A 35 -3.81 14.91 -3.65
N ARG A 36 -3.90 16.23 -3.86
CA ARG A 36 -4.29 17.16 -2.80
C ARG A 36 -5.76 17.01 -2.39
N ASP A 37 -6.65 16.91 -3.35
CA ASP A 37 -8.08 17.09 -3.10
C ASP A 37 -8.73 15.74 -2.75
N ILE A 38 -8.35 14.65 -3.43
CA ILE A 38 -8.86 13.31 -3.15
C ILE A 38 -8.00 12.62 -2.09
N ILE A 39 -6.71 12.44 -2.33
CA ILE A 39 -5.87 11.64 -1.42
C ILE A 39 -5.68 12.35 -0.08
N LEU A 40 -5.23 13.60 -0.07
CA LEU A 40 -4.95 14.31 1.17
C LEU A 40 -6.24 14.76 1.87
N THR A 41 -7.02 15.61 1.21
CA THR A 41 -8.13 16.33 1.86
C THR A 41 -9.28 15.39 2.23
N GLN A 42 -9.71 14.52 1.31
CA GLN A 42 -10.87 13.65 1.54
C GLN A 42 -10.53 12.35 2.26
N ASN A 43 -9.27 11.92 2.30
CA ASN A 43 -8.91 10.62 2.86
C ASN A 43 -7.87 10.72 3.98
N VAL A 44 -6.64 11.15 3.70
CA VAL A 44 -5.53 11.12 4.68
C VAL A 44 -5.77 12.03 5.87
N ILE A 45 -6.25 13.27 5.66
CA ILE A 45 -6.48 14.21 6.77
C ILE A 45 -7.59 13.70 7.69
N LEU A 46 -8.69 13.19 7.12
CA LEU A 46 -9.77 12.60 7.92
C LEU A 46 -9.29 11.37 8.68
N PHE A 47 -8.47 10.53 8.03
CA PHE A 47 -7.88 9.38 8.67
C PHE A 47 -6.96 9.78 9.83
N LEU A 48 -6.12 10.80 9.68
CA LEU A 48 -5.22 11.26 10.74
C LEU A 48 -5.94 11.94 11.91
N ASN A 49 -7.07 12.60 11.65
CA ASN A 49 -7.86 13.28 12.68
C ASN A 49 -8.87 12.37 13.38
N ASP A 50 -8.92 11.09 13.03
CA ASP A 50 -9.78 10.12 13.68
C ASP A 50 -9.25 9.80 15.08
N GLU A 51 -10.04 10.13 16.10
CA GLU A 51 -9.69 9.95 17.52
C GLU A 51 -9.38 8.47 17.86
N GLU A 52 -9.89 7.52 17.07
CA GLU A 52 -9.62 6.10 17.29
C GLU A 52 -8.23 5.66 16.83
N ASN A 53 -7.52 6.46 16.02
CA ASN A 53 -6.25 6.04 15.43
C ASN A 53 -5.03 6.19 16.34
N VAL A 54 -5.16 6.88 17.48
CA VAL A 54 -4.07 7.08 18.46
C VAL A 54 -2.75 7.49 17.78
N ILE A 55 -2.84 8.48 16.88
CA ILE A 55 -1.68 9.13 16.26
C ILE A 55 -1.70 10.58 16.71
N ASP A 56 -0.57 11.11 17.17
CA ASP A 56 -0.36 12.56 17.17
C ASP A 56 0.10 12.95 15.76
N PRO A 57 -0.70 13.71 14.98
CA PRO A 57 -0.30 14.13 13.64
C PRO A 57 1.03 14.90 13.62
N ASN A 58 1.40 15.54 14.73
CA ASN A 58 2.67 16.26 14.87
C ASN A 58 3.88 15.32 15.02
N GLU A 59 3.64 14.07 15.39
CA GLU A 59 4.67 13.03 15.51
C GLU A 59 4.70 12.10 14.28
N ALA A 60 3.74 12.23 13.37
CA ALA A 60 3.67 11.44 12.15
C ALA A 60 4.77 11.86 11.16
N THR A 61 5.55 10.89 10.67
CA THR A 61 6.51 11.09 9.58
C THR A 61 6.02 10.37 8.33
N PHE A 62 5.84 11.10 7.23
CA PHE A 62 5.57 10.50 5.92
C PHE A 62 6.83 9.84 5.37
N ALA A 63 6.83 8.50 5.33
CA ALA A 63 7.99 7.71 4.90
C ALA A 63 8.38 7.92 3.42
N HIS A 64 7.47 8.44 2.59
CA HIS A 64 7.75 8.82 1.20
C HIS A 64 8.97 9.76 1.08
N ASP A 65 9.14 10.70 2.02
CA ASP A 65 10.08 11.82 1.88
C ASP A 65 11.52 11.52 2.35
N LYS A 66 11.75 10.40 3.07
CA LYS A 66 13.03 10.14 3.73
C LYS A 66 13.66 8.78 3.41
N THR A 67 13.08 8.03 2.48
CA THR A 67 13.68 6.75 2.07
C THR A 67 14.82 7.03 1.08
N ALA A 68 16.00 6.42 1.29
CA ALA A 68 17.09 6.51 0.33
C ALA A 68 16.63 6.02 -1.06
N CYS A 69 17.01 6.75 -2.11
CA CYS A 69 16.73 6.35 -3.49
C CYS A 69 17.27 4.92 -3.73
N ASN A 70 16.48 4.07 -4.39
CA ASN A 70 16.82 2.68 -4.70
C ASN A 70 16.91 1.71 -3.50
N SER A 71 16.29 2.03 -2.36
CA SER A 71 16.19 1.11 -1.20
C SER A 71 14.76 0.57 -0.99
N PRO A 72 14.26 -0.32 -1.87
CA PRO A 72 12.94 -0.93 -1.70
C PRO A 72 12.82 -1.77 -0.43
N ASP A 73 13.93 -2.36 0.01
CA ASP A 73 14.07 -3.19 1.21
C ASP A 73 13.86 -2.41 2.52
N LEU A 74 14.05 -1.09 2.46
CA LEU A 74 13.73 -0.15 3.55
C LEU A 74 12.33 0.46 3.41
N ASN A 75 11.60 0.20 2.32
CA ASN A 75 10.28 0.79 2.09
C ASN A 75 9.19 -0.19 2.54
N VAL A 76 8.74 -0.05 3.79
CA VAL A 76 7.66 -0.89 4.35
C VAL A 76 6.39 -0.86 3.48
N PRO A 77 5.95 0.29 2.93
CA PRO A 77 4.88 0.35 1.93
C PRO A 77 5.07 -0.58 0.70
N LYS A 78 6.29 -0.85 0.24
CA LYS A 78 6.51 -1.82 -0.85
C LYS A 78 6.17 -3.25 -0.44
N ARG A 79 6.39 -3.62 0.82
CA ARG A 79 6.07 -4.97 1.31
C ARG A 79 4.56 -5.18 1.38
N ILE A 80 3.80 -4.22 1.89
CA ILE A 80 2.33 -4.30 1.89
C ILE A 80 1.79 -4.30 0.45
N GLY A 81 2.39 -3.53 -0.47
CA GLY A 81 2.07 -3.61 -1.90
C GLY A 81 2.28 -5.00 -2.48
N SER A 82 3.37 -5.70 -2.12
CA SER A 82 3.60 -7.09 -2.53
C SER A 82 2.56 -8.04 -1.95
N ILE A 83 2.21 -7.90 -0.67
CA ILE A 83 1.18 -8.73 -0.02
C ILE A 83 -0.16 -8.57 -0.73
N ILE A 84 -0.58 -7.33 -0.99
CA ILE A 84 -1.82 -7.04 -1.73
C ILE A 84 -1.79 -7.70 -3.11
N LYS A 85 -0.67 -7.55 -3.83
CA LYS A 85 -0.49 -8.15 -5.15
C LYS A 85 -0.63 -9.67 -5.10
N ASP A 86 0.08 -10.34 -4.19
CA ASP A 86 0.09 -11.81 -4.08
C ASP A 86 -1.31 -12.35 -3.73
N GLU A 87 -2.03 -11.69 -2.81
CA GLU A 87 -3.39 -12.07 -2.44
C GLU A 87 -4.40 -11.85 -3.58
N VAL A 88 -4.27 -10.75 -4.31
CA VAL A 88 -5.10 -10.49 -5.50
C VAL A 88 -4.81 -11.52 -6.59
N GLU A 89 -3.54 -11.82 -6.86
CA GLU A 89 -3.15 -12.84 -7.84
C GLU A 89 -3.71 -14.22 -7.49
N LYS A 90 -3.65 -14.63 -6.22
CA LYS A 90 -4.27 -15.89 -5.76
C LYS A 90 -5.77 -15.94 -6.07
N LYS A 91 -6.50 -14.85 -5.80
CA LYS A 91 -7.94 -14.76 -6.09
C LYS A 91 -8.21 -14.80 -7.60
N MET A 92 -7.44 -14.06 -8.38
CA MET A 92 -7.55 -14.04 -9.85
C MET A 92 -7.25 -15.42 -10.47
N LEU A 93 -6.29 -16.17 -9.91
CA LEU A 93 -5.98 -17.54 -10.35
C LEU A 93 -7.10 -18.54 -10.01
N SER A 94 -7.84 -18.30 -8.93
CA SER A 94 -9.00 -19.11 -8.54
C SER A 94 -10.27 -18.79 -9.34
N GLU A 95 -10.31 -17.67 -10.05
CA GLU A 95 -11.44 -17.24 -10.85
C GLU A 95 -11.61 -18.12 -12.10
N THR A 96 -12.86 -18.50 -12.39
CA THR A 96 -13.19 -19.40 -13.51
C THR A 96 -14.05 -18.70 -14.55
N GLY A 97 -14.01 -19.19 -15.80
CA GLY A 97 -14.77 -18.62 -16.91
C GLY A 97 -13.99 -17.60 -17.76
N ASP A 98 -14.54 -17.30 -18.94
CA ASP A 98 -13.89 -16.52 -20.00
C ASP A 98 -13.63 -15.05 -19.62
N ASN A 99 -14.32 -14.59 -18.57
CA ASN A 99 -14.34 -13.21 -18.11
C ASN A 99 -13.42 -12.93 -16.90
N ARG A 100 -12.61 -13.91 -16.48
CA ARG A 100 -11.83 -13.84 -15.24
C ARG A 100 -10.78 -12.72 -15.20
N TYR A 101 -10.35 -12.19 -16.34
CA TYR A 101 -9.35 -11.12 -16.42
C TYR A 101 -9.94 -9.74 -16.73
N ARG A 102 -11.25 -9.57 -16.52
CA ARG A 102 -11.86 -8.25 -16.67
C ARG A 102 -11.48 -7.32 -15.51
N GLU A 103 -11.48 -6.03 -15.81
CA GLU A 103 -11.12 -4.97 -14.85
C GLU A 103 -12.06 -4.94 -13.64
N ASP A 104 -13.36 -5.14 -13.85
CA ASP A 104 -14.35 -5.15 -12.78
C ASP A 104 -14.12 -6.30 -11.80
N ILE A 105 -13.77 -7.49 -12.31
CA ILE A 105 -13.39 -8.64 -11.48
C ILE A 105 -12.11 -8.35 -10.68
N LEU A 106 -11.10 -7.75 -11.33
CA LEU A 106 -9.87 -7.34 -10.65
C LEU A 106 -10.16 -6.32 -9.53
N LYS A 107 -11.05 -5.34 -9.77
CA LYS A 107 -11.46 -4.34 -8.76
C LYS A 107 -12.18 -4.99 -7.59
N VAL A 108 -13.07 -5.96 -7.84
CA VAL A 108 -13.75 -6.71 -6.77
C VAL A 108 -12.75 -7.47 -5.91
N HIS A 109 -11.81 -8.21 -6.51
CA HIS A 109 -10.80 -8.96 -5.77
C HIS A 109 -9.85 -8.04 -5.00
N LEU A 110 -9.41 -6.94 -5.62
CA LEU A 110 -8.59 -5.92 -4.96
C LEU A 110 -9.31 -5.30 -3.77
N THR A 111 -10.57 -4.89 -3.93
CA THR A 111 -11.39 -4.32 -2.83
C THR A 111 -11.53 -5.32 -1.70
N ASN A 112 -11.83 -6.58 -2.00
CA ASN A 112 -11.95 -7.64 -0.99
C ASN A 112 -10.63 -7.84 -0.22
N VAL A 113 -9.48 -7.83 -0.90
CA VAL A 113 -8.17 -7.94 -0.24
C VAL A 113 -7.91 -6.72 0.64
N LEU A 114 -8.15 -5.50 0.14
CA LEU A 114 -7.93 -4.28 0.90
C LEU A 114 -8.83 -4.19 2.14
N THR A 115 -10.11 -4.56 2.02
CA THR A 115 -11.05 -4.62 3.15
C THR A 115 -10.63 -5.69 4.18
N ASN A 116 -10.16 -6.85 3.74
CA ASN A 116 -9.68 -7.88 4.67
C ASN A 116 -8.42 -7.42 5.43
N LEU A 117 -7.54 -6.67 4.77
CA LEU A 117 -6.34 -6.12 5.37
C LEU A 117 -6.64 -4.92 6.27
N GLU A 118 -7.74 -4.20 6.07
CA GLU A 118 -8.07 -2.94 6.74
C GLU A 118 -7.85 -2.97 8.25
N THR A 119 -8.14 -4.11 8.89
CA THR A 119 -8.03 -4.31 10.34
C THR A 119 -7.00 -5.37 10.74
N ASP A 120 -6.07 -5.75 9.85
CA ASP A 120 -5.01 -6.73 10.15
C ASP A 120 -3.87 -6.10 10.98
N THR A 121 -4.17 -5.86 12.26
CA THR A 121 -3.25 -5.22 13.20
C THR A 121 -1.95 -6.00 13.38
N ASP A 122 -2.02 -7.33 13.39
CA ASP A 122 -0.86 -8.20 13.58
C ASP A 122 0.13 -8.05 12.42
N LEU A 123 -0.39 -7.98 11.19
CA LEU A 123 0.44 -7.69 10.02
C LEU A 123 1.09 -6.31 10.13
N PHE A 124 0.31 -5.26 10.43
CA PHE A 124 0.83 -3.90 10.48
C PHE A 124 1.86 -3.71 11.59
N GLU A 125 1.61 -4.25 12.77
CA GLU A 125 2.59 -4.27 13.86
C GLU A 125 3.86 -5.01 13.45
N THR A 126 3.74 -6.18 12.82
CA THR A 126 4.90 -6.94 12.32
C THR A 126 5.71 -6.13 11.31
N LEU A 127 5.04 -5.44 10.38
CA LEU A 127 5.66 -4.60 9.38
C LEU A 127 6.42 -3.44 10.02
N VAL A 128 5.78 -2.69 10.93
CA VAL A 128 6.40 -1.55 11.63
C VAL A 128 7.54 -2.02 12.53
N ARG A 129 7.35 -3.06 13.33
CA ARG A 129 8.38 -3.61 14.24
C ARG A 129 9.58 -4.22 13.50
N SER A 130 9.43 -4.59 12.22
CA SER A 130 10.55 -5.04 11.39
C SER A 130 11.49 -3.91 10.97
N TYR A 131 11.07 -2.64 11.07
CA TYR A 131 11.86 -1.53 10.54
C TYR A 131 13.24 -1.37 11.21
N PRO A 132 13.37 -1.43 12.56
CA PRO A 132 14.68 -1.35 13.21
C PRO A 132 15.62 -2.52 12.86
N SER A 133 15.11 -3.72 12.55
CA SER A 133 15.96 -4.84 12.13
C SER A 133 16.46 -4.67 10.69
N ARG A 134 15.64 -4.11 9.79
CA ARG A 134 16.05 -3.74 8.42
C ARG A 134 17.17 -2.70 8.42
N LEU A 135 17.03 -1.64 9.23
CA LEU A 135 18.08 -0.62 9.38
C LEU A 135 19.39 -1.22 9.91
N ARG A 136 19.31 -2.13 10.88
CA ARG A 136 20.49 -2.87 11.37
C ARG A 136 21.13 -3.74 10.28
N ALA A 137 20.33 -4.41 9.46
CA ALA A 137 20.84 -5.21 8.36
C ALA A 137 21.60 -4.36 7.34
N VAL A 138 21.03 -3.22 6.93
CA VAL A 138 21.71 -2.26 6.02
C VAL A 138 23.01 -1.73 6.63
N LYS A 139 23.00 -1.40 7.93
CA LYS A 139 24.20 -0.98 8.66
C LYS A 139 25.28 -2.07 8.66
N ASN A 140 24.90 -3.33 8.87
CA ASN A 140 25.84 -4.46 8.93
C ASN A 140 26.50 -4.76 7.58
N VAL A 141 25.83 -4.45 6.46
CA VAL A 141 26.42 -4.63 5.13
C VAL A 141 27.12 -3.37 4.59
N ASN A 142 27.09 -2.25 5.32
CA ASN A 142 27.60 -0.93 4.91
C ASN A 142 26.89 -0.33 3.68
N GLY A 143 25.58 -0.54 3.54
CA GLY A 143 24.76 0.12 2.49
C GLY A 143 24.33 -0.69 1.24
N PRO A 144 24.87 -1.87 0.89
CA PRO A 144 24.33 -2.74 -0.16
C PRO A 144 22.92 -3.28 0.15
N HIS A 145 22.30 -3.91 -0.85
CA HIS A 145 20.99 -4.57 -0.73
C HIS A 145 20.96 -5.61 0.39
N THR A 146 19.85 -5.62 1.13
CA THR A 146 19.56 -6.65 2.13
C THR A 146 18.55 -7.68 1.60
N HIS A 147 18.32 -8.77 2.32
CA HIS A 147 17.34 -9.80 1.97
C HIS A 147 15.88 -9.44 2.32
N TYR A 148 15.58 -8.17 2.56
CA TYR A 148 14.31 -7.66 3.10
C TYR A 148 13.35 -7.07 2.06
#